data_AF-A0A7W7IAK6-F1
#
_entry.id   AF-A0A7W7IAK6-F1
#
_cell.length_a   1.000
_cell.length_b   1.000
_cell.length_c   1.000
_cell.angle_alpha   90.00
_cell.angle_beta   90.00
_cell.angle_gamma   90.00
#
_symmetry.space_group_name_H-M   'P 1'
#
loop_
_entity.id
_entity.type
_entity.pdbx_description
1 polymer ?
#
loop_
_entity_poly.entity_id
_entity_poly.type
_entity_poly.pdbx_seq_one_letter_code
_entity_poly.pdbx_strand_id
1 'polypeptide(L)'
;MEIGVQLDADRTGAEELVALARTADDHGIGIAVVTGRRHADAWAVATWITGVTERIRVGVAPRSEPSDPFDADSAVPAVAEKATATLAALAPDRTLPPGARWTLVDADVEAVRAASGSSIPVVPVHDAEDIARIAPLAAAPGPAAPAGRRRRSALVLAQRVPGIDYDAVPASLADRAVEPGDPEHASVASTYLRGGAPGLVLRPGTVSEVADAIAFARDHPHVPLGIRSAGHGISGRSTNRGGLVISVGSLDGLEVLDEDRRLVRVGPGRTWKRVAESLDPYGWALGSGDYGGVGVGGLATAGGIGLLSRKHGLTIDRLRAVELVLADGTPVRASDTENPDLFWAVRGAGANFGIATAFEFETSVVGQVGWAQLTLVSTDIEQSLHRYGQLAGEAPRDTTVFFVTGRQRDGVWIVSLYAVVDDPDPDVVVDRLTPFLDLGRPVRRQAVLTPYSGVMGNAADIGPEGQRGFGQPVSRSAFVPELTRGFARDAAELLSTGLVYFFELRAMGGAISDVSPDETAFSHRSPRFQATAMSSSDDLLTAEWDRLRPHFDGLYLSFETDRRPERLTDAFPPDVLERLRRLKARYDPDNLFRDNFNIPPAPIAAGTDAASLTEDAA
;
A
#
# COMPACT_ATOMS: atom_id res chain seq x y z
N MET A 1 -10.49 19.80 25.20
CA MET A 1 -11.07 20.45 24.00
C MET A 1 -9.94 20.89 23.07
N GLU A 2 -10.17 21.07 21.76
CA GLU A 2 -9.16 21.66 20.86
C GLU A 2 -9.06 23.17 21.17
N ILE A 3 -7.92 23.62 21.69
CA ILE A 3 -7.61 25.01 22.05
C ILE A 3 -6.12 25.27 21.79
N GLY A 4 -5.78 26.48 21.38
CA GLY A 4 -4.41 26.92 21.16
C GLY A 4 -4.03 28.17 21.94
N VAL A 5 -2.75 28.52 21.91
CA VAL A 5 -2.21 29.76 22.46
C VAL A 5 -1.82 30.73 21.35
N GLN A 6 -2.09 32.02 21.52
CA GLN A 6 -1.55 33.07 20.68
C GLN A 6 -0.26 33.59 21.31
N LEU A 7 0.81 33.62 20.52
CA LEU A 7 2.15 34.08 20.89
C LEU A 7 2.47 35.33 20.08
N ASP A 8 2.52 36.50 20.72
CA ASP A 8 2.70 37.79 20.04
C ASP A 8 4.17 38.24 20.02
N ALA A 9 4.83 38.06 18.86
CA ALA A 9 6.22 38.44 18.62
C ALA A 9 6.47 39.95 18.64
N ASP A 10 5.43 40.79 18.55
CA ASP A 10 5.60 42.24 18.70
C ASP A 10 5.71 42.67 20.17
N ARG A 11 5.22 41.84 21.10
CA ARG A 11 5.13 42.15 22.52
C ARG A 11 6.18 41.46 23.36
N THR A 12 6.59 40.26 22.94
CA THR A 12 7.41 39.35 23.74
C THR A 12 8.62 38.87 22.93
N GLY A 13 9.78 38.77 23.59
CA GLY A 13 11.02 38.32 22.95
C GLY A 13 10.94 36.86 22.51
N ALA A 14 11.68 36.51 21.45
CA ALA A 14 11.65 35.18 20.84
C ALA A 14 11.97 34.03 21.84
N GLU A 15 12.95 34.22 22.73
CA GLU A 15 13.33 33.22 23.75
C GLU A 15 12.18 32.94 24.74
N GLU A 16 11.47 33.99 25.15
CA GLU A 16 10.37 33.90 26.09
C GLU A 16 9.14 33.27 25.43
N LEU A 17 8.83 33.63 24.18
CA LEU A 17 7.78 32.95 23.39
C LEU A 17 8.05 31.46 23.20
N VAL A 18 9.31 31.08 22.99
CA VAL A 18 9.74 29.68 22.90
C VAL A 18 9.51 28.95 24.23
N ALA A 19 9.83 29.59 25.36
CA ALA A 19 9.59 29.02 26.69
C ALA A 19 8.08 28.84 26.99
N LEU A 20 7.25 29.81 26.59
CA LEU A 20 5.80 29.72 26.70
C LEU A 20 5.23 28.59 25.83
N ALA A 21 5.70 28.44 24.59
CA ALA A 21 5.29 27.34 23.72
C ALA A 21 5.64 25.97 24.30
N ARG A 22 6.82 25.84 24.92
CA ARG A 22 7.22 24.60 25.62
C ARG A 22 6.34 24.33 26.83
N THR A 23 6.04 25.35 27.62
CA THR A 23 5.13 25.23 28.77
C THR A 23 3.73 24.80 28.32
N ALA A 24 3.22 25.36 27.22
CA ALA A 24 1.95 24.96 26.62
C ALA A 24 1.97 23.50 26.15
N ASP A 25 3.04 23.07 25.49
CA ASP A 25 3.22 21.67 25.08
C ASP A 25 3.23 20.74 26.31
N ASP A 26 4.00 21.04 27.36
CA ASP A 26 4.06 20.24 28.59
C ASP A 26 2.68 20.09 29.25
N HIS A 27 1.85 21.12 29.19
CA HIS A 27 0.45 21.12 29.67
C HIS A 27 -0.56 20.47 28.72
N GLY A 28 -0.11 19.91 27.59
CA GLY A 28 -0.97 19.19 26.64
C GLY A 28 -1.77 20.10 25.69
N ILE A 29 -1.38 21.37 25.56
CA ILE A 29 -1.97 22.29 24.59
C ILE A 29 -1.30 22.06 23.24
N GLY A 30 -2.10 21.61 22.27
CA GLY A 30 -1.58 21.10 21.00
C GLY A 30 -1.31 22.15 19.92
N ILE A 31 -1.62 23.44 20.13
CA ILE A 31 -1.58 24.45 19.07
C ILE A 31 -0.97 25.77 19.58
N ALA A 32 -0.04 26.34 18.81
CA ALA A 32 0.47 27.70 18.98
C ALA A 32 0.30 28.49 17.68
N VAL A 33 -0.27 29.69 17.76
CA VAL A 33 -0.37 30.64 16.66
C VAL A 33 0.54 31.82 16.95
N VAL A 34 1.58 32.00 16.16
CA VAL A 34 2.51 33.13 16.27
C VAL A 34 1.95 34.32 15.48
N THR A 35 1.86 35.49 16.12
CA THR A 35 1.46 36.76 15.51
C THR A 35 2.61 37.77 15.59
N GLY A 36 2.64 38.75 14.68
CA GLY A 36 3.62 39.85 14.72
C GLY A 36 3.63 40.69 13.45
N ARG A 37 3.98 41.97 13.55
CA ARG A 37 4.07 42.94 12.45
C ARG A 37 5.33 42.74 11.59
N ARG A 38 6.46 42.35 12.20
CA ARG A 38 7.70 42.01 11.49
C ARG A 38 7.69 40.54 11.08
N HIS A 39 7.49 40.29 9.78
CA HIS A 39 7.23 38.94 9.27
C HIS A 39 8.43 37.98 9.37
N ALA A 40 9.67 38.51 9.33
CA ALA A 40 10.87 37.71 9.55
C ALA A 40 10.96 37.15 10.98
N ASP A 41 10.40 37.85 11.97
CA ASP A 41 10.44 37.47 13.38
C ASP A 41 9.42 36.35 13.68
N ALA A 42 8.21 36.42 13.14
CA ALA A 42 7.15 35.43 13.40
C ALA A 42 7.47 34.03 12.83
N TRP A 43 8.00 33.95 11.61
CA TRP A 43 8.42 32.68 11.01
C TRP A 43 9.69 32.11 11.64
N ALA A 44 10.62 32.97 12.07
CA ALA A 44 11.80 32.54 12.83
C ALA A 44 11.40 31.95 14.18
N VAL A 45 10.53 32.64 14.93
CA VAL A 45 9.97 32.15 16.20
C VAL A 45 9.22 30.84 15.99
N ALA A 46 8.38 30.74 14.96
CA ALA A 46 7.68 29.50 14.63
C ALA A 46 8.65 28.33 14.39
N THR A 47 9.72 28.58 13.63
CA THR A 47 10.78 27.59 13.37
C THR A 47 11.46 27.16 14.67
N TRP A 48 11.78 28.09 15.55
CA TRP A 48 12.41 27.79 16.84
C TRP A 48 11.49 26.99 17.75
N ILE A 49 10.22 27.37 17.84
CA ILE A 49 9.20 26.60 18.57
C ILE A 49 9.18 25.17 18.06
N THR A 50 9.08 24.95 16.73
CA THR A 50 9.08 23.59 16.19
C THR A 50 10.34 22.79 16.51
N GLY A 51 11.50 23.45 16.64
CA GLY A 51 12.77 22.78 16.98
C GLY A 51 12.91 22.35 18.44
N VAL A 52 12.16 22.95 19.37
CA VAL A 52 12.34 22.76 20.83
C VAL A 52 11.16 22.12 21.56
N THR A 53 10.02 22.02 20.88
CA THR A 53 8.80 21.38 21.39
C THR A 53 8.60 20.05 20.68
N GLU A 54 7.82 19.14 21.26
CA GLU A 54 7.67 17.78 20.74
C GLU A 54 6.35 17.58 19.99
N ARG A 55 5.24 18.14 20.51
CA ARG A 55 3.89 17.82 20.04
C ARG A 55 3.13 19.02 19.48
N ILE A 56 3.44 20.23 19.94
CA ILE A 56 2.67 21.42 19.58
C ILE A 56 2.73 21.68 18.07
N ARG A 57 1.58 21.96 17.45
CA ARG A 57 1.45 22.40 16.06
C ARG A 57 1.53 23.92 16.01
N VAL A 58 2.31 24.46 15.08
CA VAL A 58 2.62 25.87 14.97
C VAL A 58 2.02 26.44 13.69
N GLY A 59 1.30 27.54 13.81
CA GLY A 59 0.88 28.37 12.68
C GLY A 59 1.36 29.80 12.85
N VAL A 60 1.47 30.51 11.73
CA VAL A 60 1.75 31.94 11.71
C VAL A 60 0.51 32.64 11.16
N ALA A 61 0.08 33.73 11.80
CA ALA A 61 -1.13 34.40 11.38
C ALA A 61 -0.98 35.15 10.04
N PRO A 62 -1.95 35.04 9.10
CA PRO A 62 -1.96 35.87 7.91
C PRO A 62 -2.20 37.33 8.31
N ARG A 63 -1.53 38.28 7.63
CA ARG A 63 -1.80 39.71 7.82
C ARG A 63 -3.21 40.02 7.33
N SER A 64 -3.91 40.90 8.07
CA SER A 64 -5.21 41.44 7.72
C SER A 64 -5.16 42.64 6.76
N GLU A 65 -3.96 43.16 6.44
CA GLU A 65 -3.76 44.33 5.57
C GLU A 65 -2.94 43.96 4.32
N PRO A 66 -3.26 44.53 3.14
CA PRO A 66 -2.52 44.25 1.89
C PRO A 66 -1.06 44.65 2.03
N SER A 67 -0.16 43.83 1.45
CA SER A 67 1.29 44.09 1.47
C SER A 67 1.60 45.42 0.76
N ASP A 68 2.17 46.39 1.48
CA ASP A 68 2.84 47.51 0.85
C ASP A 68 4.16 47.00 0.23
N PRO A 69 4.34 47.05 -1.10
CA PRO A 69 5.55 46.57 -1.75
C PRO A 69 6.79 47.45 -1.46
N PHE A 70 6.61 48.59 -0.79
CA PHE A 70 7.69 49.50 -0.40
C PHE A 70 8.00 49.50 1.09
N ASP A 71 7.26 48.73 1.89
CA ASP A 71 7.57 48.52 3.31
C ASP A 71 8.65 47.42 3.45
N ALA A 72 9.84 47.81 3.94
CA ALA A 72 10.97 46.92 4.13
C ALA A 72 10.72 45.84 5.19
N ASP A 73 9.73 46.03 6.06
CA ASP A 73 9.30 45.07 7.09
C ASP A 73 8.15 44.18 6.61
N SER A 74 7.70 44.36 5.36
CA SER A 74 6.59 43.60 4.75
C SER A 74 7.00 42.20 4.32
N ALA A 75 6.05 41.28 4.44
CA ALA A 75 6.19 39.90 4.01
C ALA A 75 6.16 39.81 2.48
N VAL A 76 7.27 39.41 1.85
CA VAL A 76 7.21 38.99 0.44
C VAL A 76 6.46 37.65 0.39
N PRO A 77 5.34 37.51 -0.34
CA PRO A 77 4.54 36.27 -0.36
C PRO A 77 5.36 35.02 -0.68
N ALA A 78 6.33 35.12 -1.59
CA ALA A 78 7.25 34.04 -1.93
C ALA A 78 8.16 33.60 -0.75
N VAL A 79 8.49 34.51 0.17
CA VAL A 79 9.26 34.20 1.39
C VAL A 79 8.38 33.48 2.40
N ALA A 80 7.13 33.91 2.58
CA ALA A 80 6.16 33.22 3.43
C ALA A 80 5.86 31.80 2.94
N GLU A 81 5.66 31.64 1.64
CA GLU A 81 5.44 30.34 0.99
C GLU A 81 6.66 29.43 1.17
N LYS A 82 7.87 29.95 0.97
CA LYS A 82 9.11 29.18 1.15
C LYS A 82 9.39 28.84 2.62
N ALA A 83 9.08 29.75 3.55
CA ALA A 83 9.18 29.49 4.99
C ALA A 83 8.18 28.40 5.42
N THR A 84 6.93 28.47 4.94
CA THR A 84 5.91 27.43 5.16
C THR A 84 6.37 26.08 4.61
N ALA A 85 6.89 26.05 3.38
CA ALA A 85 7.41 24.83 2.76
C ALA A 85 8.62 24.27 3.53
N THR A 86 9.48 25.14 4.07
CA THR A 86 10.62 24.72 4.89
C THR A 86 10.16 24.15 6.23
N LEU A 87 9.20 24.79 6.90
CA LEU A 87 8.61 24.30 8.15
C LEU A 87 7.91 22.95 7.94
N ALA A 88 7.15 22.80 6.85
CA ALA A 88 6.51 21.55 6.47
C ALA A 88 7.53 20.45 6.11
N ALA A 89 8.69 20.80 5.56
CA ALA A 89 9.76 19.83 5.31
C ALA A 89 10.49 19.40 6.60
N LEU A 90 10.67 20.32 7.54
CA LEU A 90 11.33 20.06 8.84
C LEU A 90 10.40 19.31 9.81
N ALA A 91 9.11 19.64 9.81
CA ALA A 91 8.11 19.11 10.72
C ALA A 91 6.74 18.94 10.02
N PRO A 92 6.60 17.93 9.15
CA PRO A 92 5.44 17.77 8.25
C PRO A 92 4.08 17.66 8.95
N ASP A 93 4.04 17.22 10.20
CA ASP A 93 2.80 17.05 10.98
C ASP A 93 2.57 18.16 12.03
N ARG A 94 3.45 19.17 12.04
CA ARG A 94 3.47 20.21 13.08
C ARG A 94 3.24 21.62 12.57
N THR A 95 2.98 21.79 11.28
CA THR A 95 2.55 23.07 10.72
C THR A 95 1.02 23.11 10.66
N LEU A 96 0.38 24.22 11.04
CA LEU A 96 -1.06 24.38 10.81
C LEU A 96 -1.35 24.35 9.30
N PRO A 97 -2.36 23.58 8.85
CA PRO A 97 -2.60 23.39 7.43
C PRO A 97 -3.11 24.68 6.76
N PRO A 98 -2.85 24.86 5.45
CA PRO A 98 -3.48 25.92 4.67
C PRO A 98 -5.00 25.84 4.78
N GLY A 99 -5.63 26.93 5.23
CA GLY A 99 -7.09 27.00 5.43
C GLY A 99 -7.55 26.77 6.88
N ALA A 100 -6.66 26.41 7.80
CA ALA A 100 -6.98 26.41 9.23
C ALA A 100 -7.44 27.81 9.65
N ARG A 101 -8.66 27.90 10.17
CA ARG A 101 -9.20 29.13 10.76
C ARG A 101 -9.04 29.06 12.26
N TRP A 102 -8.68 30.18 12.87
CA TRP A 102 -8.72 30.34 14.31
C TRP A 102 -9.46 31.60 14.70
N THR A 103 -9.90 31.65 15.94
CA THR A 103 -10.60 32.79 16.51
C THR A 103 -10.01 33.08 17.87
N LEU A 104 -9.67 34.34 18.10
CA LEU A 104 -9.25 34.78 19.42
C LEU A 104 -10.44 34.74 20.36
N VAL A 105 -10.27 34.08 21.49
CA VAL A 105 -11.29 33.94 22.53
C VAL A 105 -10.69 34.27 23.89
N ASP A 106 -11.54 34.73 24.79
CA ASP A 106 -11.15 34.84 26.19
C ASP A 106 -10.89 33.46 26.78
N ALA A 107 -10.12 33.42 27.87
CA ALA A 107 -9.77 32.19 28.59
C ALA A 107 -10.96 31.64 29.41
N ASP A 108 -12.15 31.53 28.81
CA ASP A 108 -13.38 31.04 29.41
C ASP A 108 -13.97 29.85 28.65
N VAL A 109 -14.63 28.94 29.37
CA VAL A 109 -15.16 27.68 28.84
C VAL A 109 -16.23 27.91 27.77
N GLU A 110 -17.10 28.90 27.94
CA GLU A 110 -18.24 29.15 27.06
C GLU A 110 -17.78 29.75 25.73
N ALA A 111 -16.86 30.72 25.74
CA ALA A 111 -16.27 31.28 24.52
C ALA A 111 -15.48 30.24 23.73
N VAL A 112 -14.66 29.42 24.42
CA VAL A 112 -13.92 28.33 23.77
C VAL A 112 -14.90 27.30 23.17
N ARG A 113 -16.00 26.96 23.87
CA ARG A 113 -17.03 26.05 23.35
C ARG A 113 -17.76 26.61 22.13
N ALA A 114 -18.09 27.90 22.15
CA ALA A 114 -18.80 28.58 21.07
C ALA A 114 -17.99 28.65 19.78
N ALA A 115 -16.67 28.87 19.88
CA ALA A 115 -15.78 28.93 18.72
C ALA A 115 -15.35 27.55 18.20
N SER A 116 -15.32 26.54 19.08
CA SER A 116 -14.91 25.18 18.73
C SER A 116 -15.72 24.63 17.55
N GLY A 117 -15.06 23.97 16.59
CA GLY A 117 -15.69 23.27 15.47
C GLY A 117 -15.92 24.09 14.21
N SER A 118 -15.97 25.43 14.30
CA SER A 118 -15.90 26.33 13.12
C SER A 118 -14.51 26.91 12.92
N SER A 119 -13.75 27.04 14.00
CA SER A 119 -12.37 27.53 14.03
C SER A 119 -11.66 26.97 15.26
N ILE A 120 -10.34 27.08 15.27
CA ILE A 120 -9.49 26.76 16.43
C ILE A 120 -9.64 27.93 17.42
N PRO A 121 -10.17 27.73 18.63
CA PRO A 121 -10.16 28.77 19.65
C PRO A 121 -8.71 28.98 20.12
N VAL A 122 -8.23 30.22 20.07
CA VAL A 122 -6.87 30.57 20.46
C VAL A 122 -6.93 31.63 21.54
N VAL A 123 -6.25 31.39 22.66
CA VAL A 123 -6.23 32.31 23.81
C VAL A 123 -4.90 33.09 23.80
N PRO A 124 -4.94 34.43 23.89
CA PRO A 124 -3.74 35.23 24.12
C PRO A 124 -3.06 34.86 25.43
N VAL A 125 -1.77 34.56 25.39
CA VAL A 125 -0.96 34.27 26.59
C VAL A 125 0.22 35.22 26.65
N HIS A 126 0.53 35.70 27.86
CA HIS A 126 1.63 36.62 28.11
C HIS A 126 2.68 36.00 29.03
N ASP A 127 2.29 35.04 29.88
CA ASP A 127 3.15 34.37 30.84
C ASP A 127 2.71 32.90 31.07
N ALA A 128 3.42 32.20 31.96
CA ALA A 128 3.11 30.81 32.30
C ALA A 128 1.83 30.66 33.13
N GLU A 129 1.36 31.72 33.81
CA GLU A 129 0.12 31.70 34.61
C GLU A 129 -1.10 31.67 33.67
N ASP A 130 -1.05 32.42 32.57
CA ASP A 130 -2.03 32.33 31.49
C ASP A 130 -2.17 30.90 30.95
N ILE A 131 -1.06 30.19 30.76
CA ILE A 131 -1.03 28.79 30.30
C ILE A 131 -1.64 27.86 31.35
N ALA A 132 -1.26 28.01 32.62
CA ALA A 132 -1.79 27.21 33.71
C ALA A 132 -3.31 27.36 33.85
N ARG A 133 -3.85 28.55 33.57
CA ARG A 133 -5.29 28.85 33.60
C ARG A 133 -6.07 28.15 32.49
N ILE A 134 -5.49 28.01 31.28
CA ILE A 134 -6.16 27.37 30.14
C ILE A 134 -5.94 25.84 30.08
N ALA A 135 -4.90 25.31 30.73
CA ALA A 135 -4.59 23.88 30.70
C ALA A 135 -5.77 22.97 31.12
N PRO A 136 -6.57 23.30 32.16
CA PRO A 136 -7.78 22.53 32.49
C PRO A 136 -8.83 22.50 31.35
N LEU A 137 -8.92 23.54 30.54
CA LEU A 137 -9.83 23.61 29.38
C LEU A 137 -9.37 22.69 28.26
N ALA A 138 -8.06 22.60 28.03
CA ALA A 138 -7.47 21.65 27.09
C ALA A 138 -7.75 20.20 27.53
N ALA A 139 -7.67 19.92 28.84
CA ALA A 139 -7.96 18.61 29.42
C ALA A 139 -9.46 18.27 29.52
N ALA A 140 -10.36 19.26 29.44
CA ALA A 140 -11.80 19.04 29.58
C ALA A 140 -12.37 18.25 28.38
N PRO A 141 -13.29 17.28 28.63
CA PRO A 141 -14.02 16.62 27.56
C PRO A 141 -14.84 17.64 26.76
N GLY A 142 -14.83 17.50 25.44
CA GLY A 142 -15.66 18.33 24.56
C GLY A 142 -17.16 18.07 24.78
N PRO A 143 -18.04 18.95 24.28
CA PRO A 143 -19.47 18.68 24.25
C PRO A 143 -19.75 17.35 23.52
N ALA A 144 -20.73 16.59 24.02
CA ALA A 144 -21.13 15.32 23.41
C ALA A 144 -21.57 15.56 21.96
N ALA A 145 -21.03 14.77 21.04
CA ALA A 145 -21.45 14.81 19.66
C ALA A 145 -22.85 14.15 19.52
N PRO A 146 -23.60 14.45 18.43
CA PRO A 146 -24.80 13.69 18.11
C PRO A 146 -24.49 12.19 18.07
N ALA A 147 -25.43 11.34 18.46
CA ALA A 147 -25.25 9.89 18.47
C ALA A 147 -24.75 9.39 17.10
N GLY A 148 -23.62 8.68 17.08
CA GLY A 148 -23.06 8.05 15.87
C GLY A 148 -22.17 8.95 14.99
N ARG A 149 -21.75 10.15 15.44
CA ARG A 149 -20.74 10.94 14.72
C ARG A 149 -19.65 11.47 15.64
N ARG A 150 -18.39 11.20 15.29
CA ARG A 150 -17.22 11.86 15.90
C ARG A 150 -17.20 13.35 15.51
N ARG A 151 -17.09 14.25 16.49
CA ARG A 151 -16.83 15.67 16.20
C ARG A 151 -15.43 15.81 15.59
N ARG A 152 -15.35 16.37 14.39
CA ARG A 152 -14.09 16.70 13.74
C ARG A 152 -13.53 18.01 14.29
N SER A 153 -12.22 18.06 14.41
CA SER A 153 -11.49 19.26 14.84
C SER A 153 -11.47 20.28 13.71
N ALA A 154 -11.32 21.56 14.02
CA ALA A 154 -11.27 22.61 12.98
C ALA A 154 -10.07 22.40 12.03
N LEU A 155 -8.99 21.79 12.53
CA LEU A 155 -7.83 21.43 11.73
C LEU A 155 -8.13 20.31 10.72
N VAL A 156 -8.90 19.29 11.13
CA VAL A 156 -9.35 18.21 10.22
C VAL A 156 -10.27 18.78 9.14
N LEU A 157 -11.25 19.60 9.55
CA LEU A 157 -12.19 20.24 8.62
C LEU A 157 -11.46 21.12 7.57
N ALA A 158 -10.40 21.81 7.97
CA ALA A 158 -9.59 22.65 7.08
C ALA A 158 -8.80 21.86 6.01
N GLN A 159 -8.54 20.57 6.24
CA GLN A 159 -7.81 19.71 5.30
C GLN A 159 -8.71 18.85 4.41
N ARG A 160 -10.04 18.97 4.55
CA ARG A 160 -10.99 18.29 3.67
C ARG A 160 -10.76 18.68 2.21
N VAL A 161 -10.68 17.68 1.35
CA VAL A 161 -10.46 17.84 -0.09
C VAL A 161 -11.80 18.06 -0.80
N PRO A 162 -11.92 19.03 -1.73
CA PRO A 162 -13.12 19.22 -2.54
C PRO A 162 -13.51 17.96 -3.32
N GLY A 163 -14.81 17.75 -3.54
CA GLY A 163 -15.33 16.59 -4.28
C GLY A 163 -15.58 15.34 -3.42
N ILE A 164 -15.43 15.43 -2.10
CA ILE A 164 -15.85 14.38 -1.16
C ILE A 164 -16.90 14.96 -0.21
N ASP A 165 -18.06 14.33 -0.11
CA ASP A 165 -19.10 14.67 0.85
C ASP A 165 -18.85 13.97 2.19
N TYR A 166 -17.94 14.54 2.97
CA TYR A 166 -17.58 14.01 4.30
C TYR A 166 -18.74 13.94 5.27
N ASP A 167 -19.76 14.78 5.10
CA ASP A 167 -20.91 14.82 5.99
C ASP A 167 -21.98 13.79 5.61
N ALA A 168 -21.86 13.16 4.44
CA ALA A 168 -22.64 12.01 3.99
C ALA A 168 -21.99 10.65 4.28
N VAL A 169 -20.84 10.60 4.98
CA VAL A 169 -20.23 9.33 5.39
C VAL A 169 -21.25 8.50 6.19
N PRO A 170 -21.47 7.22 5.82
CA PRO A 170 -22.44 6.36 6.50
C PRO A 170 -22.17 6.24 8.00
N ALA A 171 -23.23 6.24 8.80
CA ALA A 171 -23.11 6.17 10.26
C ALA A 171 -22.36 4.91 10.75
N SER A 172 -22.48 3.79 10.01
CA SER A 172 -21.76 2.54 10.25
C SER A 172 -20.23 2.66 10.11
N LEU A 173 -19.77 3.65 9.34
CA LEU A 173 -18.35 3.88 9.02
C LEU A 173 -17.76 5.10 9.74
N ALA A 174 -18.60 6.01 10.24
CA ALA A 174 -18.20 7.32 10.74
C ALA A 174 -17.09 7.27 11.81
N ASP A 175 -17.17 6.33 12.74
CA ASP A 175 -16.19 6.18 13.83
C ASP A 175 -14.82 5.68 13.36
N ARG A 176 -14.78 4.97 12.21
CA ARG A 176 -13.56 4.38 11.63
C ARG A 176 -13.07 5.10 10.37
N ALA A 177 -13.79 6.11 9.91
CA ALA A 177 -13.36 6.98 8.83
C ALA A 177 -12.17 7.84 9.28
N VAL A 178 -11.12 7.89 8.46
CA VAL A 178 -9.91 8.68 8.70
C VAL A 178 -9.84 9.80 7.67
N GLU A 179 -9.91 11.03 8.16
CA GLU A 179 -9.84 12.26 7.36
C GLU A 179 -8.41 12.83 7.40
N PRO A 180 -8.01 13.65 6.40
CA PRO A 180 -6.79 14.44 6.46
C PRO A 180 -6.69 15.24 7.76
N GLY A 181 -5.53 15.18 8.41
CA GLY A 181 -5.28 15.83 9.71
C GLY A 181 -5.65 15.00 10.94
N ASP A 182 -6.40 13.89 10.79
CA ASP A 182 -6.54 12.90 11.87
C ASP A 182 -5.16 12.29 12.20
N PRO A 183 -4.83 12.03 13.48
CA PRO A 183 -3.54 11.43 13.85
C PRO A 183 -3.23 10.10 13.15
N GLU A 184 -4.27 9.32 12.83
CA GLU A 184 -4.15 8.02 12.18
C GLU A 184 -3.87 8.13 10.67
N HIS A 185 -4.09 9.30 10.05
CA HIS A 185 -4.01 9.48 8.59
C HIS A 185 -2.65 9.08 8.02
N ALA A 186 -1.56 9.42 8.72
CA ALA A 186 -0.21 9.06 8.33
C ALA A 186 -0.01 7.54 8.15
N SER A 187 -0.66 6.72 8.99
CA SER A 187 -0.55 5.24 8.94
C SER A 187 -1.24 4.61 7.72
N VAL A 188 -2.18 5.34 7.10
CA VAL A 188 -2.99 4.88 5.96
C VAL A 188 -2.72 5.67 4.67
N ALA A 189 -1.95 6.75 4.74
CA ALA A 189 -1.63 7.59 3.60
C ALA A 189 -0.69 6.88 2.61
N SER A 190 0.31 6.17 3.13
CA SER A 190 1.37 5.55 2.33
C SER A 190 1.16 4.05 2.10
N THR A 191 1.84 3.53 1.09
CA THR A 191 1.98 2.10 0.76
C THR A 191 3.39 1.63 1.09
N TYR A 192 3.70 0.36 0.85
CA TYR A 192 5.03 -0.22 1.11
C TYR A 192 6.17 0.59 0.48
N LEU A 193 6.00 1.05 -0.76
CA LEU A 193 7.05 1.78 -1.48
C LEU A 193 6.71 3.24 -1.79
N ARG A 194 5.42 3.61 -1.83
CA ARG A 194 4.97 4.91 -2.32
C ARG A 194 4.18 5.69 -1.29
N GLY A 195 4.43 7.00 -1.23
CA GLY A 195 3.62 7.93 -0.46
C GLY A 195 2.27 8.19 -1.12
N GLY A 196 1.27 8.56 -0.33
CA GLY A 196 -0.04 8.99 -0.78
C GLY A 196 -0.59 10.13 0.08
N ALA A 197 -1.76 10.63 -0.28
CA ALA A 197 -2.48 11.66 0.47
C ALA A 197 -3.99 11.48 0.21
N PRO A 198 -4.60 10.34 0.63
CA PRO A 198 -6.01 10.08 0.39
C PRO A 198 -6.87 11.15 1.06
N GLY A 199 -7.94 11.56 0.38
CA GLY A 199 -8.90 12.54 0.89
C GLY A 199 -9.82 11.95 1.96
N LEU A 200 -10.09 10.64 1.92
CA LEU A 200 -10.83 9.94 2.97
C LEU A 200 -10.47 8.45 2.96
N VAL A 201 -10.22 7.86 4.13
CA VAL A 201 -10.04 6.40 4.27
C VAL A 201 -11.19 5.81 5.06
N LEU A 202 -11.95 4.91 4.46
CA LEU A 202 -13.03 4.15 5.09
C LEU A 202 -12.46 2.78 5.52
N ARG A 203 -12.62 2.41 6.79
CA ARG A 203 -12.11 1.16 7.36
C ARG A 203 -13.25 0.23 7.80
N PRO A 204 -13.98 -0.39 6.85
CA PRO A 204 -15.04 -1.34 7.18
C PRO A 204 -14.46 -2.55 7.92
N GLY A 205 -15.18 -3.05 8.93
CA GLY A 205 -14.89 -4.28 9.65
C GLY A 205 -16.02 -5.30 9.60
N THR A 206 -17.06 -5.05 8.80
CA THR A 206 -18.10 -6.04 8.47
C THR A 206 -18.41 -6.01 6.98
N VAL A 207 -19.05 -7.06 6.46
CA VAL A 207 -19.48 -7.12 5.05
C VAL A 207 -20.47 -6.01 4.70
N SER A 208 -21.41 -5.70 5.61
CA SER A 208 -22.38 -4.62 5.41
C SER A 208 -21.70 -3.25 5.30
N GLU A 209 -20.67 -3.01 6.11
CA GLU A 209 -19.90 -1.76 6.04
C GLU A 209 -19.06 -1.65 4.77
N VAL A 210 -18.64 -2.77 4.18
CA VAL A 210 -18.01 -2.77 2.85
C VAL A 210 -19.03 -2.32 1.80
N ALA A 211 -20.27 -2.81 1.86
CA ALA A 211 -21.34 -2.36 0.97
C ALA A 211 -21.67 -0.87 1.15
N ASP A 212 -21.76 -0.39 2.40
CA ASP A 212 -21.94 1.04 2.69
C ASP A 212 -20.78 1.89 2.13
N ALA A 213 -19.54 1.41 2.23
CA ALA A 213 -18.37 2.11 1.71
C ALA A 213 -18.37 2.16 0.17
N ILE A 214 -18.81 1.09 -0.49
CA ILE A 214 -18.99 1.02 -1.95
C ILE A 214 -20.10 1.98 -2.40
N ALA A 215 -21.24 1.99 -1.71
CA ALA A 215 -22.34 2.91 -1.99
C ALA A 215 -21.86 4.37 -1.88
N PHE A 216 -21.15 4.71 -0.81
CA PHE A 216 -20.54 6.03 -0.66
C PHE A 216 -19.55 6.34 -1.80
N ALA A 217 -18.72 5.39 -2.22
CA ALA A 217 -17.79 5.60 -3.31
C ALA A 217 -18.49 5.82 -4.67
N ARG A 218 -19.64 5.17 -4.90
CA ARG A 218 -20.46 5.36 -6.11
C ARG A 218 -21.01 6.77 -6.24
N ASP A 219 -21.31 7.43 -5.13
CA ASP A 219 -21.75 8.83 -5.12
C ASP A 219 -20.61 9.81 -5.44
N HIS A 220 -19.36 9.33 -5.48
CA HIS A 220 -18.17 10.12 -5.76
C HIS A 220 -17.38 9.60 -6.98
N PRO A 221 -18.01 9.40 -8.15
CA PRO A 221 -17.35 8.78 -9.31
C PRO A 221 -16.31 9.69 -9.96
N HIS A 222 -16.10 10.90 -9.46
CA HIS A 222 -15.16 11.88 -10.00
C HIS A 222 -13.83 11.92 -9.23
N VAL A 223 -13.72 11.22 -8.09
CA VAL A 223 -12.47 11.09 -7.34
C VAL A 223 -11.87 9.68 -7.50
N PRO A 224 -10.55 9.50 -7.33
CA PRO A 224 -9.92 8.17 -7.37
C PRO A 224 -10.38 7.27 -6.22
N LEU A 225 -10.46 5.95 -6.45
CA LEU A 225 -10.85 4.94 -5.47
C LEU A 225 -9.77 3.86 -5.29
N GLY A 226 -9.04 3.90 -4.19
CA GLY A 226 -8.07 2.86 -3.82
C GLY A 226 -8.70 1.74 -2.99
N ILE A 227 -8.44 0.49 -3.31
CA ILE A 227 -8.79 -0.66 -2.45
C ILE A 227 -7.53 -1.17 -1.75
N ARG A 228 -7.58 -1.27 -0.42
CA ARG A 228 -6.39 -1.51 0.41
C ARG A 228 -6.57 -2.66 1.39
N SER A 229 -5.83 -3.75 1.16
CA SER A 229 -5.49 -4.72 2.22
C SER A 229 -4.35 -4.18 3.09
N ALA A 230 -3.14 -4.73 2.93
CA ALA A 230 -1.95 -4.34 3.68
C ALA A 230 -1.16 -3.19 3.00
N GLY A 231 -1.59 -2.71 1.82
CA GLY A 231 -0.94 -1.59 1.12
C GLY A 231 0.43 -1.92 0.51
N HIS A 232 0.68 -3.17 0.09
CA HIS A 232 1.99 -3.62 -0.42
C HIS A 232 2.18 -3.48 -1.94
N GLY A 233 1.11 -3.25 -2.71
CA GLY A 233 1.17 -3.26 -4.18
C GLY A 233 2.19 -2.26 -4.75
N ILE A 234 3.15 -2.76 -5.55
CA ILE A 234 4.29 -2.00 -6.09
C ILE A 234 3.85 -0.79 -6.93
N SER A 235 2.71 -0.93 -7.62
CA SER A 235 2.07 0.12 -8.43
C SER A 235 1.55 1.32 -7.63
N GLY A 236 1.40 1.19 -6.31
CA GLY A 236 0.82 2.21 -5.43
C GLY A 236 -0.69 2.38 -5.54
N ARG A 237 -1.39 1.53 -6.30
CA ARG A 237 -2.83 1.67 -6.60
C ARG A 237 -3.78 1.40 -5.41
N SER A 238 -3.23 1.02 -4.25
CA SER A 238 -3.98 0.89 -2.99
C SER A 238 -3.99 2.18 -2.15
N THR A 239 -3.47 3.28 -2.70
CA THR A 239 -3.61 4.64 -2.19
C THR A 239 -3.78 5.60 -3.37
N ASN A 240 -4.05 6.87 -3.08
CA ASN A 240 -4.16 7.92 -4.08
C ASN A 240 -3.85 9.29 -3.45
N ARG A 241 -4.09 10.35 -4.22
CA ARG A 241 -4.05 11.74 -3.73
C ARG A 241 -5.44 12.35 -3.90
N GLY A 242 -6.05 12.79 -2.81
CA GLY A 242 -7.33 13.47 -2.77
C GLY A 242 -8.57 12.61 -3.02
N GLY A 243 -8.43 11.29 -3.15
CA GLY A 243 -9.54 10.37 -3.40
C GLY A 243 -9.96 9.55 -2.18
N LEU A 244 -10.80 8.56 -2.42
CA LEU A 244 -11.27 7.61 -1.42
C LEU A 244 -10.33 6.40 -1.34
N VAL A 245 -10.13 5.86 -0.15
CA VAL A 245 -9.52 4.54 0.05
C VAL A 245 -10.45 3.71 0.91
N ILE A 246 -10.84 2.53 0.43
CA ILE A 246 -11.54 1.53 1.23
C ILE A 246 -10.49 0.53 1.71
N SER A 247 -10.23 0.54 3.02
CA SER A 247 -9.25 -0.34 3.65
C SER A 247 -9.91 -1.49 4.39
N VAL A 248 -9.75 -2.70 3.88
CA VAL A 248 -10.26 -3.95 4.46
C VAL A 248 -9.34 -4.53 5.53
N GLY A 249 -8.43 -3.72 6.08
CA GLY A 249 -7.45 -4.15 7.08
C GLY A 249 -8.09 -4.70 8.35
N SER A 250 -9.30 -4.25 8.71
CA SER A 250 -10.05 -4.75 9.87
C SER A 250 -10.72 -6.10 9.65
N LEU A 251 -10.76 -6.61 8.41
CA LEU A 251 -11.24 -7.95 8.07
C LEU A 251 -10.03 -8.90 8.03
N ASP A 252 -9.40 -9.17 9.18
CA ASP A 252 -8.13 -9.92 9.27
C ASP A 252 -8.25 -11.28 9.99
N GLY A 253 -9.47 -11.77 10.22
CA GLY A 253 -9.74 -13.06 10.86
C GLY A 253 -9.12 -14.26 10.14
N LEU A 254 -8.87 -15.34 10.89
CA LEU A 254 -8.52 -16.66 10.35
C LEU A 254 -9.26 -17.72 11.17
N GLU A 255 -9.94 -18.62 10.47
CA GLU A 255 -10.73 -19.72 11.04
C GLU A 255 -10.40 -21.02 10.31
N VAL A 256 -10.26 -22.12 11.06
CA VAL A 256 -10.18 -23.46 10.47
C VAL A 256 -11.61 -23.97 10.29
N LEU A 257 -12.03 -24.15 9.05
CA LEU A 257 -13.38 -24.60 8.71
C LEU A 257 -13.52 -26.11 8.75
N ASP A 258 -12.47 -26.83 8.35
CA ASP A 258 -12.42 -28.28 8.29
C ASP A 258 -10.97 -28.76 8.41
N GLU A 259 -10.65 -29.44 9.50
CA GLU A 259 -9.28 -29.90 9.77
C GLU A 259 -8.84 -31.06 8.86
N ASP A 260 -9.75 -31.99 8.56
CA ASP A 260 -9.46 -33.17 7.73
C ASP A 260 -9.14 -32.75 6.29
N ARG A 261 -9.90 -31.78 5.77
CA ARG A 261 -9.68 -31.17 4.45
C ARG A 261 -8.61 -30.07 4.49
N ARG A 262 -8.17 -29.64 5.68
CA ARG A 262 -7.26 -28.51 5.90
C ARG A 262 -7.76 -27.21 5.25
N LEU A 263 -9.07 -27.00 5.31
CA LEU A 263 -9.77 -25.85 4.75
C LEU A 263 -9.81 -24.73 5.79
N VAL A 264 -9.32 -23.56 5.41
CA VAL A 264 -9.27 -22.38 6.29
C VAL A 264 -9.93 -21.18 5.62
N ARG A 265 -10.60 -20.37 6.41
CA ARG A 265 -11.16 -19.08 6.02
C ARG A 265 -10.24 -17.97 6.48
N VAL A 266 -9.84 -17.07 5.59
CA VAL A 266 -8.87 -15.99 5.85
C VAL A 266 -9.43 -14.66 5.36
N GLY A 267 -9.38 -13.66 6.22
CA GLY A 267 -9.78 -12.29 5.90
C GLY A 267 -8.77 -11.58 4.99
N PRO A 268 -9.22 -10.70 4.07
CA PRO A 268 -8.39 -9.97 3.12
C PRO A 268 -7.39 -9.00 3.77
N GLY A 269 -7.65 -8.58 5.00
CA GLY A 269 -6.84 -7.64 5.78
C GLY A 269 -5.62 -8.27 6.44
N ARG A 270 -5.57 -9.60 6.57
CA ARG A 270 -4.46 -10.32 7.20
C ARG A 270 -3.20 -10.24 6.31
N THR A 271 -2.02 -10.34 6.94
CA THR A 271 -0.73 -10.46 6.23
C THR A 271 -0.29 -11.91 6.14
N TRP A 272 0.51 -12.25 5.13
CA TRP A 272 0.96 -13.63 4.91
C TRP A 272 1.87 -14.16 6.02
N LYS A 273 2.60 -13.27 6.70
CA LYS A 273 3.32 -13.63 7.93
C LYS A 273 2.38 -14.14 9.01
N ARG A 274 1.31 -13.39 9.30
CA ARG A 274 0.31 -13.78 10.31
C ARG A 274 -0.48 -15.02 9.91
N VAL A 275 -0.70 -15.24 8.62
CA VAL A 275 -1.28 -16.50 8.12
C VAL A 275 -0.34 -17.66 8.44
N ALA A 276 0.94 -17.56 8.09
CA ALA A 276 1.91 -18.62 8.36
C ALA A 276 2.06 -18.92 9.87
N GLU A 277 2.12 -17.89 10.72
CA GLU A 277 2.15 -18.04 12.18
C GLU A 277 0.90 -18.75 12.74
N SER A 278 -0.27 -18.54 12.14
CA SER A 278 -1.53 -19.15 12.61
C SER A 278 -1.70 -20.60 12.19
N LEU A 279 -1.07 -20.99 11.08
CA LEU A 279 -1.10 -22.36 10.55
C LEU A 279 0.03 -23.23 11.12
N ASP A 280 1.07 -22.60 11.68
CA ASP A 280 2.24 -23.27 12.26
C ASP A 280 1.89 -24.38 13.26
N PRO A 281 0.95 -24.20 14.21
CA PRO A 281 0.62 -25.24 15.19
C PRO A 281 0.02 -26.51 14.56
N TYR A 282 -0.53 -26.41 13.34
CA TYR A 282 -1.11 -27.54 12.60
C TYR A 282 -0.07 -28.23 11.68
N GLY A 283 1.14 -27.67 11.56
CA GLY A 283 2.14 -28.10 10.57
C GLY A 283 1.74 -27.79 9.13
N TRP A 284 0.77 -26.90 8.93
CA TRP A 284 0.25 -26.53 7.62
C TRP A 284 0.90 -25.25 7.10
N ALA A 285 0.90 -25.09 5.79
CA ALA A 285 1.31 -23.86 5.12
C ALA A 285 0.43 -23.58 3.90
N LEU A 286 0.34 -22.30 3.59
CA LEU A 286 -0.24 -21.80 2.36
C LEU A 286 0.84 -20.97 1.66
N GLY A 287 1.17 -21.37 0.42
CA GLY A 287 2.14 -20.63 -0.39
C GLY A 287 1.61 -19.22 -0.70
N SER A 288 2.49 -18.22 -0.57
CA SER A 288 2.17 -16.82 -0.85
C SER A 288 3.22 -16.20 -1.78
N GLY A 289 3.89 -15.13 -1.35
CA GLY A 289 5.11 -14.62 -1.94
C GLY A 289 6.33 -15.04 -1.10
N ASP A 290 7.28 -14.12 -1.01
CA ASP A 290 8.55 -14.21 -0.27
C ASP A 290 8.67 -13.10 0.80
N TYR A 291 7.65 -12.24 0.91
CA TYR A 291 7.62 -11.14 1.87
C TYR A 291 6.36 -11.20 2.75
N GLY A 292 6.59 -11.28 4.06
CA GLY A 292 5.57 -11.52 5.09
C GLY A 292 4.52 -10.41 5.25
N GLY A 293 4.92 -9.14 5.10
CA GLY A 293 4.02 -7.98 5.22
C GLY A 293 3.06 -7.77 4.05
N VAL A 294 3.06 -8.65 3.05
CA VAL A 294 2.10 -8.61 1.94
C VAL A 294 0.71 -9.00 2.46
N GLY A 295 -0.32 -8.28 2.01
CA GLY A 295 -1.72 -8.56 2.39
C GLY A 295 -2.32 -9.71 1.59
N VAL A 296 -3.20 -10.47 2.25
CA VAL A 296 -3.89 -11.62 1.64
C VAL A 296 -4.70 -11.17 0.42
N GLY A 297 -5.54 -10.13 0.53
CA GLY A 297 -6.50 -9.79 -0.52
C GLY A 297 -5.89 -9.49 -1.89
N GLY A 298 -4.87 -8.63 -1.94
CA GLY A 298 -4.21 -8.27 -3.21
C GLY A 298 -3.46 -9.43 -3.86
N LEU A 299 -2.76 -10.25 -3.06
CA LEU A 299 -1.98 -11.37 -3.59
C LEU A 299 -2.89 -12.54 -4.02
N ALA A 300 -3.90 -12.86 -3.20
CA ALA A 300 -4.86 -13.94 -3.45
C ALA A 300 -5.80 -13.69 -4.64
N THR A 301 -5.76 -12.50 -5.25
CA THR A 301 -6.53 -12.18 -6.46
C THR A 301 -5.66 -11.94 -7.70
N ALA A 302 -4.35 -11.88 -7.53
CA ALA A 302 -3.40 -11.61 -8.62
C ALA A 302 -2.61 -12.85 -9.06
N GLY A 303 -2.57 -13.91 -8.23
CA GLY A 303 -1.83 -15.14 -8.50
C GLY A 303 -1.17 -15.66 -7.23
N GLY A 304 -0.07 -15.03 -6.83
CA GLY A 304 0.73 -15.43 -5.67
C GLY A 304 1.86 -16.39 -6.05
N ILE A 305 2.99 -15.79 -6.45
CA ILE A 305 4.22 -16.49 -6.82
C ILE A 305 5.22 -16.36 -5.66
N GLY A 306 5.52 -17.48 -5.02
CA GLY A 306 6.39 -17.55 -3.86
C GLY A 306 7.20 -18.83 -3.78
N LEU A 307 7.88 -18.99 -2.65
CA LEU A 307 8.90 -20.02 -2.45
C LEU A 307 8.33 -21.45 -2.45
N LEU A 308 7.05 -21.62 -2.15
CA LEU A 308 6.36 -22.91 -2.20
C LEU A 308 5.65 -23.20 -3.53
N SER A 309 5.61 -22.23 -4.45
CA SER A 309 4.72 -22.32 -5.62
C SER A 309 5.09 -23.45 -6.56
N ARG A 310 6.37 -23.81 -6.69
CA ARG A 310 6.79 -24.94 -7.54
C ARG A 310 6.28 -26.29 -7.04
N LYS A 311 6.22 -26.52 -5.72
CA LYS A 311 5.69 -27.77 -5.15
C LYS A 311 4.19 -27.75 -5.00
N HIS A 312 3.63 -26.62 -4.58
CA HIS A 312 2.25 -26.54 -4.11
C HIS A 312 1.31 -25.74 -5.02
N GLY A 313 1.81 -25.04 -6.05
CA GLY A 313 1.01 -24.21 -6.95
C GLY A 313 0.94 -22.76 -6.47
N LEU A 314 0.31 -21.90 -7.26
CA LEU A 314 0.07 -20.51 -6.87
C LEU A 314 -0.91 -20.43 -5.70
N THR A 315 -0.94 -19.30 -5.01
CA THR A 315 -1.95 -19.04 -3.96
C THR A 315 -3.37 -19.21 -4.49
N ILE A 316 -3.65 -18.72 -5.71
CA ILE A 316 -4.96 -18.85 -6.36
C ILE A 316 -5.35 -20.30 -6.68
N ASP A 317 -4.39 -21.22 -6.81
CA ASP A 317 -4.67 -22.65 -7.10
C ASP A 317 -5.15 -23.39 -5.85
N ARG A 318 -4.89 -22.81 -4.67
CA ARG A 318 -5.36 -23.29 -3.38
C ARG A 318 -6.65 -22.65 -2.92
N LEU A 319 -7.14 -21.65 -3.66
CA LEU A 319 -8.42 -21.02 -3.37
C LEU A 319 -9.56 -22.00 -3.72
N ARG A 320 -10.56 -22.08 -2.84
CA ARG A 320 -11.76 -22.91 -2.99
C ARG A 320 -13.04 -22.09 -3.05
N ALA A 321 -13.05 -20.95 -2.38
CA ALA A 321 -14.10 -19.95 -2.49
C ALA A 321 -13.60 -18.55 -2.12
N VAL A 322 -14.28 -17.52 -2.59
CA VAL A 322 -14.13 -16.14 -2.14
C VAL A 322 -15.49 -15.53 -1.89
N GLU A 323 -15.59 -14.74 -0.83
CA GLU A 323 -16.73 -13.85 -0.59
C GLU A 323 -16.31 -12.43 -0.92
N LEU A 324 -17.16 -11.72 -1.66
CA LEU A 324 -16.89 -10.36 -2.09
C LEU A 324 -18.17 -9.52 -2.13
N VAL A 325 -18.01 -8.20 -2.04
CA VAL A 325 -19.09 -7.25 -2.31
C VAL A 325 -18.87 -6.65 -3.69
N LEU A 326 -19.88 -6.77 -4.55
CA LEU A 326 -19.89 -6.29 -5.93
C LEU A 326 -20.03 -4.76 -5.99
N ALA A 327 -19.88 -4.18 -7.19
CA ALA A 327 -19.96 -2.74 -7.41
C ALA A 327 -21.31 -2.16 -7.00
N ASP A 328 -22.41 -2.90 -7.14
CA ASP A 328 -23.76 -2.48 -6.73
C ASP A 328 -24.00 -2.56 -5.21
N GLY A 329 -23.06 -3.12 -4.45
CA GLY A 329 -23.16 -3.35 -3.01
C GLY A 329 -23.65 -4.75 -2.63
N THR A 330 -23.93 -5.62 -3.59
CA THR A 330 -24.43 -6.99 -3.34
C THR A 330 -23.30 -7.88 -2.81
N PRO A 331 -23.45 -8.53 -1.62
CA PRO A 331 -22.54 -9.56 -1.16
C PRO A 331 -22.78 -10.86 -1.93
N VAL A 332 -21.72 -11.45 -2.48
CA VAL A 332 -21.78 -12.72 -3.21
C VAL A 332 -20.65 -13.66 -2.77
N ARG A 333 -20.88 -14.95 -2.98
CA ARG A 333 -19.87 -15.99 -2.86
C ARG A 333 -19.55 -16.56 -4.23
N ALA A 334 -18.27 -16.76 -4.53
CA ALA A 334 -17.80 -17.34 -5.77
C ALA A 334 -16.94 -18.58 -5.47
N SER A 335 -17.28 -19.71 -6.09
CA SER A 335 -16.61 -21.02 -6.02
C SER A 335 -16.80 -21.77 -7.34
N ASP A 336 -16.31 -23.00 -7.44
CA ASP A 336 -16.56 -23.85 -8.63
C ASP A 336 -18.05 -24.21 -8.83
N THR A 337 -18.88 -24.04 -7.80
CA THR A 337 -20.32 -24.41 -7.83
C THR A 337 -21.28 -23.24 -7.67
N GLU A 338 -20.77 -22.04 -7.39
CA GLU A 338 -21.57 -20.83 -7.14
C GLU A 338 -20.84 -19.64 -7.77
N ASN A 339 -21.46 -18.92 -8.69
CA ASN A 339 -20.82 -17.86 -9.49
C ASN A 339 -19.44 -18.29 -10.07
N PRO A 340 -19.34 -19.43 -10.79
CA PRO A 340 -18.05 -19.99 -11.23
C PRO A 340 -17.32 -19.11 -12.26
N ASP A 341 -18.05 -18.30 -13.02
CA ASP A 341 -17.50 -17.31 -13.93
C ASP A 341 -16.75 -16.20 -13.18
N LEU A 342 -17.32 -15.71 -12.08
CA LEU A 342 -16.69 -14.77 -11.17
C LEU A 342 -15.51 -15.42 -10.43
N PHE A 343 -15.65 -16.66 -9.98
CA PHE A 343 -14.57 -17.41 -9.32
C PHE A 343 -13.35 -17.63 -10.23
N TRP A 344 -13.60 -17.88 -11.51
CA TRP A 344 -12.54 -17.89 -12.53
C TRP A 344 -11.85 -16.52 -12.64
N ALA A 345 -12.63 -15.43 -12.68
CA ALA A 345 -12.12 -14.08 -12.91
C ALA A 345 -11.26 -13.55 -11.74
N VAL A 346 -11.71 -13.71 -10.50
CA VAL A 346 -11.00 -13.24 -9.30
C VAL A 346 -9.67 -13.95 -9.08
N ARG A 347 -9.46 -15.15 -9.65
CA ARG A 347 -8.19 -15.88 -9.63
C ARG A 347 -7.24 -15.37 -10.73
N GLY A 348 -6.86 -14.10 -10.67
CA GLY A 348 -5.85 -13.51 -11.56
C GLY A 348 -6.12 -12.07 -11.99
N ALA A 349 -7.36 -11.59 -11.91
CA ALA A 349 -7.73 -10.25 -12.36
C ALA A 349 -7.70 -9.17 -11.26
N GLY A 350 -7.15 -9.46 -10.08
CA GLY A 350 -7.06 -8.50 -8.97
C GLY A 350 -8.44 -8.03 -8.49
N ALA A 351 -8.53 -6.74 -8.11
CA ALA A 351 -9.72 -6.14 -7.53
C ALA A 351 -10.76 -5.65 -8.56
N ASN A 352 -10.77 -6.18 -9.78
CA ASN A 352 -11.63 -5.68 -10.86
C ASN A 352 -13.12 -6.00 -10.67
N PHE A 353 -13.50 -6.95 -9.82
CA PHE A 353 -14.89 -7.45 -9.76
C PHE A 353 -15.59 -7.21 -8.42
N GLY A 354 -14.91 -6.57 -7.46
CA GLY A 354 -15.46 -6.34 -6.13
C GLY A 354 -14.40 -6.29 -5.05
N ILE A 355 -14.86 -6.03 -3.83
CA ILE A 355 -14.02 -6.03 -2.64
C ILE A 355 -14.19 -7.37 -1.93
N ALA A 356 -13.15 -8.20 -1.96
CA ALA A 356 -13.13 -9.46 -1.21
C ALA A 356 -13.23 -9.18 0.30
N THR A 357 -14.01 -10.02 0.99
CA THR A 357 -14.26 -9.95 2.44
C THR A 357 -13.82 -11.22 3.18
N ALA A 358 -13.68 -12.34 2.46
CA ALA A 358 -13.03 -13.55 2.96
C ALA A 358 -12.59 -14.46 1.81
N PHE A 359 -11.58 -15.29 2.06
CA PHE A 359 -11.09 -16.32 1.16
C PHE A 359 -11.09 -17.67 1.87
N GLU A 360 -11.44 -18.74 1.17
CA GLU A 360 -11.31 -20.10 1.67
C GLU A 360 -10.22 -20.83 0.92
N PHE A 361 -9.22 -21.33 1.65
CA PHE A 361 -8.06 -22.00 1.09
C PHE A 361 -7.91 -23.42 1.59
N GLU A 362 -7.51 -24.32 0.71
CA GLU A 362 -7.01 -25.63 1.08
C GLU A 362 -5.48 -25.56 1.29
N THR A 363 -5.05 -25.82 2.53
CA THR A 363 -3.63 -25.72 2.91
C THR A 363 -2.86 -27.03 2.66
N SER A 364 -1.53 -26.93 2.59
CA SER A 364 -0.62 -28.08 2.46
C SER A 364 0.04 -28.41 3.80
N VAL A 365 0.40 -29.68 4.01
CA VAL A 365 1.32 -30.07 5.08
C VAL A 365 2.75 -29.79 4.62
N VAL A 366 3.49 -28.94 5.32
CA VAL A 366 4.83 -28.47 4.91
C VAL A 366 5.90 -28.63 5.99
N GLY A 367 5.53 -28.83 7.26
CA GLY A 367 6.48 -29.19 8.33
C GLY A 367 7.73 -28.28 8.37
N GLN A 368 8.90 -28.88 8.61
CA GLN A 368 10.19 -28.20 8.54
C GLN A 368 10.70 -28.17 7.10
N VAL A 369 11.20 -27.01 6.67
CA VAL A 369 11.82 -26.81 5.37
C VAL A 369 13.24 -26.27 5.52
N GLY A 370 14.09 -26.54 4.53
CA GLY A 370 15.38 -25.88 4.39
C GLY A 370 15.20 -24.47 3.83
N TRP A 371 15.43 -23.45 4.65
CA TRP A 371 15.50 -22.05 4.22
C TRP A 371 16.94 -21.60 4.08
N ALA A 372 17.28 -20.97 2.97
CA ALA A 372 18.60 -20.40 2.77
C ALA A 372 18.58 -19.00 2.17
N GLN A 373 19.52 -18.19 2.66
CA GLN A 373 19.93 -16.93 2.05
C GLN A 373 21.42 -17.02 1.73
N LEU A 374 21.72 -17.00 0.43
CA LEU A 374 23.10 -17.09 -0.07
C LEU A 374 23.47 -15.76 -0.74
N THR A 375 24.67 -15.26 -0.48
CA THR A 375 25.20 -14.08 -1.17
C THR A 375 26.48 -14.47 -1.88
N LEU A 376 26.49 -14.24 -3.18
CA LEU A 376 27.60 -14.50 -4.09
C LEU A 376 28.06 -13.19 -4.71
N VAL A 377 29.31 -13.16 -5.16
CA VAL A 377 29.86 -12.08 -5.97
C VAL A 377 30.26 -12.64 -7.33
N SER A 378 29.77 -12.01 -8.39
CA SER A 378 30.07 -12.39 -9.76
C SER A 378 30.73 -11.26 -10.53
N THR A 379 31.72 -11.60 -11.35
CA THR A 379 32.34 -10.69 -12.34
C THR A 379 31.73 -10.85 -13.73
N ASP A 380 30.90 -11.89 -13.94
CA ASP A 380 30.27 -12.24 -15.21
C ASP A 380 28.79 -12.52 -14.98
N ILE A 381 27.98 -11.46 -15.00
CA ILE A 381 26.55 -11.56 -14.72
C ILE A 381 25.80 -12.30 -15.84
N GLU A 382 26.25 -12.21 -17.09
CA GLU A 382 25.67 -12.94 -18.22
C GLU A 382 25.79 -14.46 -17.98
N GLN A 383 27.00 -14.94 -17.69
CA GLN A 383 27.22 -16.35 -17.39
C GLN A 383 26.42 -16.79 -16.17
N SER A 384 26.33 -15.95 -15.14
CA SER A 384 25.59 -16.23 -13.91
C SER A 384 24.09 -16.39 -14.19
N LEU A 385 23.49 -15.50 -14.98
CA LEU A 385 22.07 -15.55 -15.35
C LEU A 385 21.76 -16.81 -16.18
N HIS A 386 22.59 -17.12 -17.17
CA HIS A 386 22.42 -18.31 -18.00
C HIS A 386 22.56 -19.60 -17.16
N ARG A 387 23.58 -19.68 -16.30
CA ARG A 387 23.79 -20.85 -15.43
C ARG A 387 22.66 -21.00 -14.42
N TYR A 388 22.17 -19.90 -13.85
CA TYR A 388 21.01 -19.92 -12.97
C TYR A 388 19.78 -20.48 -13.68
N GLY A 389 19.54 -20.08 -14.93
CA GLY A 389 18.45 -20.61 -15.75
C GLY A 389 18.47 -22.13 -15.88
N GLN A 390 19.66 -22.70 -16.13
CA GLN A 390 19.85 -24.16 -16.21
C GLN A 390 19.56 -24.82 -14.85
N LEU A 391 20.21 -24.33 -13.79
CA LEU A 391 20.10 -24.92 -12.45
C LEU A 391 18.66 -24.85 -11.91
N ALA A 392 18.01 -23.69 -12.00
CA ALA A 392 16.63 -23.51 -11.54
C ALA A 392 15.62 -24.25 -12.43
N GLY A 393 15.91 -24.40 -13.73
CA GLY A 393 15.08 -25.17 -14.66
C GLY A 393 15.16 -26.69 -14.44
N GLU A 394 16.31 -27.20 -14.01
CA GLU A 394 16.55 -28.62 -13.69
C GLU A 394 16.29 -28.95 -12.22
N ALA A 395 16.15 -27.93 -11.35
CA ALA A 395 15.89 -28.11 -9.93
C ALA A 395 14.62 -28.96 -9.74
N PRO A 396 14.61 -29.88 -8.77
CA PRO A 396 13.43 -30.64 -8.43
C PRO A 396 12.30 -29.73 -7.93
N ARG A 397 11.09 -30.28 -7.96
CA ARG A 397 9.86 -29.53 -7.68
C ARG A 397 9.79 -29.00 -6.24
N ASP A 398 10.43 -29.67 -5.29
CA ASP A 398 10.56 -29.26 -3.89
C ASP A 398 11.55 -28.10 -3.65
N THR A 399 12.31 -27.73 -4.68
CA THR A 399 13.40 -26.75 -4.58
C THR A 399 13.03 -25.51 -5.39
N THR A 400 12.93 -24.39 -4.70
CA THR A 400 12.74 -23.06 -5.29
C THR A 400 13.89 -22.17 -4.89
N VAL A 401 14.54 -21.53 -5.86
CA VAL A 401 15.59 -20.53 -5.63
C VAL A 401 15.22 -19.30 -6.43
N PHE A 402 15.11 -18.15 -5.77
CA PHE A 402 14.97 -16.85 -6.42
C PHE A 402 16.33 -16.18 -6.52
N PHE A 403 16.55 -15.47 -7.62
CA PHE A 403 17.79 -14.75 -7.90
C PHE A 403 17.51 -13.25 -7.86
N VAL A 404 18.27 -12.51 -7.05
CA VAL A 404 18.19 -11.06 -6.95
C VAL A 404 19.57 -10.44 -7.15
N THR A 405 19.65 -9.43 -8.01
CA THR A 405 20.84 -8.59 -8.21
C THR A 405 20.43 -7.12 -8.34
N GLY A 406 21.39 -6.24 -8.48
CA GLY A 406 21.16 -4.81 -8.65
C GLY A 406 22.38 -4.17 -9.29
N ARG A 407 22.65 -2.89 -9.01
CA ARG A 407 23.78 -2.16 -9.60
C ARG A 407 25.13 -2.85 -9.35
N GLN A 408 25.96 -2.87 -10.39
CA GLN A 408 27.38 -3.21 -10.27
C GLN A 408 28.09 -2.25 -9.31
N ARG A 409 29.02 -2.77 -8.51
CA ARG A 409 29.90 -1.98 -7.64
C ARG A 409 31.32 -2.45 -7.85
N ASP A 410 32.23 -1.53 -8.18
CA ASP A 410 33.67 -1.82 -8.36
C ASP A 410 33.94 -3.03 -9.28
N GLY A 411 33.21 -3.11 -10.40
CA GLY A 411 33.37 -4.18 -11.39
C GLY A 411 32.72 -5.51 -11.02
N VAL A 412 32.03 -5.62 -9.87
CA VAL A 412 31.36 -6.85 -9.44
C VAL A 412 29.86 -6.68 -9.20
N TRP A 413 29.12 -7.78 -9.37
CA TRP A 413 27.70 -7.91 -9.10
C TRP A 413 27.48 -8.69 -7.81
N ILE A 414 26.59 -8.20 -6.96
CA ILE A 414 26.14 -8.94 -5.78
C ILE A 414 24.90 -9.73 -6.17
N VAL A 415 25.00 -11.05 -6.11
CA VAL A 415 23.88 -11.97 -6.33
C VAL A 415 23.40 -12.48 -4.99
N SER A 416 22.13 -12.22 -4.67
CA SER A 416 21.45 -12.76 -3.50
C SER A 416 20.48 -13.84 -3.94
N LEU A 417 20.57 -15.01 -3.32
CA LEU A 417 19.66 -16.12 -3.56
C LEU A 417 18.80 -16.35 -2.32
N TYR A 418 17.49 -16.42 -2.53
CA TYR A 418 16.51 -16.79 -1.51
C TYR A 418 15.92 -18.15 -1.88
N ALA A 419 16.13 -19.15 -1.03
CA ALA A 419 15.83 -20.53 -1.39
C ALA A 419 15.03 -21.26 -0.33
N VAL A 420 14.06 -22.04 -0.79
CA VAL A 420 13.36 -23.05 0.01
C VAL A 420 13.55 -24.41 -0.64
N VAL A 421 13.92 -25.39 0.18
CA VAL A 421 13.82 -26.82 -0.13
C VAL A 421 12.78 -27.39 0.83
N ASP A 422 11.63 -27.79 0.30
CA ASP A 422 10.54 -28.39 1.07
C ASP A 422 10.85 -29.87 1.34
N ASP A 423 11.88 -30.07 2.16
CA ASP A 423 12.37 -31.33 2.71
C ASP A 423 13.01 -31.05 4.09
N PRO A 424 12.73 -31.87 5.12
CA PRO A 424 13.30 -31.68 6.45
C PRO A 424 14.71 -32.25 6.62
N ASP A 425 15.27 -32.97 5.63
CA ASP A 425 16.61 -33.57 5.70
C ASP A 425 17.70 -32.54 5.33
N PRO A 426 18.60 -32.16 6.28
CA PRO A 426 19.70 -31.24 5.99
C PRO A 426 20.60 -31.64 4.83
N ASP A 427 20.83 -32.94 4.62
CA ASP A 427 21.73 -33.41 3.57
C ASP A 427 21.08 -33.20 2.19
N VAL A 428 19.78 -33.46 2.08
CA VAL A 428 19.00 -33.10 0.88
C VAL A 428 19.04 -31.61 0.64
N VAL A 429 18.82 -30.77 1.67
CA VAL A 429 18.88 -29.31 1.53
C VAL A 429 20.24 -28.85 0.99
N VAL A 430 21.34 -29.38 1.55
CA VAL A 430 22.70 -29.05 1.10
C VAL A 430 22.94 -29.50 -0.34
N ASP A 431 22.55 -30.72 -0.70
CA ASP A 431 22.73 -31.27 -2.04
C ASP A 431 21.96 -30.47 -3.09
N ARG A 432 20.74 -30.03 -2.78
CA ARG A 432 19.91 -29.22 -3.69
C ARG A 432 20.47 -27.82 -3.91
N LEU A 433 21.06 -27.21 -2.88
CA LEU A 433 21.53 -25.82 -2.94
C LEU A 433 22.98 -25.66 -3.37
N THR A 434 23.83 -26.69 -3.18
CA THR A 434 25.25 -26.64 -3.52
C THR A 434 25.53 -26.24 -4.98
N PRO A 435 24.80 -26.74 -6.01
CA PRO A 435 25.04 -26.33 -7.39
C PRO A 435 24.90 -24.83 -7.65
N PHE A 436 24.06 -24.13 -6.88
CA PHE A 436 23.86 -22.68 -7.03
C PHE A 436 25.06 -21.86 -6.54
N LEU A 437 26.03 -22.47 -5.83
CA LEU A 437 27.28 -21.82 -5.47
C LEU A 437 28.20 -21.62 -6.68
N ASP A 438 27.94 -22.26 -7.82
CA ASP A 438 28.69 -22.07 -9.07
C ASP A 438 28.34 -20.76 -9.80
N LEU A 439 27.31 -20.03 -9.34
CA LEU A 439 26.89 -18.77 -9.96
C LEU A 439 27.84 -17.60 -9.67
N GLY A 440 28.77 -17.77 -8.73
CA GLY A 440 29.74 -16.74 -8.36
C GLY A 440 30.49 -17.12 -7.09
N ARG A 441 31.43 -16.28 -6.65
CA ARG A 441 32.20 -16.54 -5.43
C ARG A 441 31.29 -16.36 -4.20
N PRO A 442 31.06 -17.38 -3.35
CA PRO A 442 30.22 -17.22 -2.18
C PRO A 442 30.88 -16.34 -1.11
N VAL A 443 30.11 -15.42 -0.55
CA VAL A 443 30.55 -14.47 0.49
C VAL A 443 29.79 -14.66 1.79
N ARG A 444 28.50 -15.02 1.70
CA ARG A 444 27.67 -15.38 2.85
C ARG A 444 26.84 -16.61 2.51
N ARG A 445 26.76 -17.54 3.46
CA ARG A 445 25.95 -18.76 3.37
C ARG A 445 25.19 -18.91 4.67
N GLN A 446 23.89 -18.74 4.62
CA GLN A 446 23.00 -19.01 5.75
C GLN A 446 21.96 -20.02 5.26
N ALA A 447 21.90 -21.16 5.92
CA ALA A 447 20.88 -22.18 5.68
C ALA A 447 20.45 -22.74 7.05
N VAL A 448 19.13 -22.90 7.24
CA VAL A 448 18.54 -23.39 8.49
C VAL A 448 17.33 -24.27 8.16
N LEU A 449 17.10 -25.28 8.99
CA LEU A 449 15.79 -25.93 9.03
C LEU A 449 14.86 -25.10 9.90
N THR A 450 13.69 -24.77 9.38
CA THR A 450 12.73 -23.91 10.04
C THR A 450 11.32 -24.24 9.56
N PRO A 451 10.27 -24.05 10.37
CA PRO A 451 8.91 -24.14 9.84
C PRO A 451 8.65 -23.01 8.83
N TYR A 452 7.63 -23.14 7.99
CA TYR A 452 7.32 -22.11 6.99
C TYR A 452 7.01 -20.73 7.60
N SER A 453 6.46 -20.70 8.83
CA SER A 453 6.29 -19.47 9.60
C SER A 453 7.63 -18.75 9.84
N GLY A 454 8.71 -19.49 10.10
CA GLY A 454 10.06 -18.95 10.25
C GLY A 454 10.66 -18.44 8.95
N VAL A 455 10.25 -18.98 7.80
CA VAL A 455 10.62 -18.42 6.48
C VAL A 455 9.98 -17.04 6.30
N MET A 456 8.66 -16.96 6.48
CA MET A 456 7.90 -15.70 6.35
C MET A 456 8.26 -14.68 7.44
N GLY A 457 8.74 -15.14 8.59
CA GLY A 457 9.19 -14.32 9.71
C GLY A 457 10.44 -13.47 9.43
N ASN A 458 11.24 -13.81 8.42
CA ASN A 458 12.43 -13.04 8.02
C ASN A 458 12.09 -11.69 7.37
N ALA A 459 10.85 -11.51 6.92
CA ALA A 459 10.36 -10.24 6.40
C ALA A 459 9.65 -9.43 7.49
N ALA A 460 9.67 -8.10 7.34
CA ALA A 460 8.94 -7.21 8.22
C ALA A 460 7.43 -7.37 8.03
N ASP A 461 6.68 -7.28 9.14
CA ASP A 461 5.23 -7.13 9.11
C ASP A 461 4.84 -5.63 9.14
N ILE A 462 3.56 -5.35 8.98
CA ILE A 462 3.02 -4.01 9.15
C ILE A 462 2.78 -3.73 10.63
N GLY A 463 3.51 -2.76 11.17
CA GLY A 463 3.31 -2.27 12.53
C GLY A 463 2.08 -1.36 12.67
N PRO A 464 1.75 -0.93 13.91
CA PRO A 464 0.63 -0.01 14.18
C PRO A 464 0.77 1.33 13.45
N GLU A 465 2.02 1.71 13.17
CA GLU A 465 2.41 2.88 12.38
C GLU A 465 2.05 2.80 10.89
N GLY A 466 1.58 1.64 10.43
CA GLY A 466 1.25 1.39 9.03
C GLY A 466 2.48 1.33 8.12
N GLN A 467 2.25 1.63 6.85
CA GLN A 467 3.31 1.65 5.84
C GLN A 467 4.00 3.01 5.81
N ARG A 468 5.30 3.03 5.49
CA ARG A 468 6.12 4.26 5.46
C ARG A 468 6.82 4.50 4.13
N GLY A 469 6.25 4.01 3.03
CA GLY A 469 6.82 4.25 1.70
C GLY A 469 6.76 5.74 1.32
N PHE A 470 7.87 6.25 0.79
CA PHE A 470 8.01 7.64 0.33
C PHE A 470 8.64 7.72 -1.07
N GLY A 471 8.90 6.59 -1.72
CA GLY A 471 9.47 6.52 -3.05
C GLY A 471 8.42 6.57 -4.17
N GLN A 472 8.91 6.48 -5.41
CA GLN A 472 8.09 6.24 -6.59
C GLN A 472 8.85 5.26 -7.51
N PRO A 473 9.15 4.03 -7.05
CA PRO A 473 9.93 3.10 -7.83
C PRO A 473 9.17 2.72 -9.09
N VAL A 474 9.83 2.84 -10.24
CA VAL A 474 9.32 2.27 -11.48
C VAL A 474 9.73 0.82 -11.51
N SER A 475 8.76 -0.05 -11.76
CA SER A 475 8.96 -1.49 -11.88
C SER A 475 8.37 -1.98 -13.20
N ARG A 476 9.10 -2.85 -13.88
CA ARG A 476 8.67 -3.59 -15.07
C ARG A 476 8.69 -5.07 -14.77
N SER A 477 7.67 -5.77 -15.25
CA SER A 477 7.56 -7.22 -15.06
C SER A 477 7.31 -7.94 -16.38
N ALA A 478 7.85 -9.15 -16.49
CA ALA A 478 7.55 -10.06 -17.58
C ALA A 478 7.63 -11.51 -17.13
N PHE A 479 6.92 -12.39 -17.81
CA PHE A 479 7.22 -13.82 -17.74
C PHE A 479 8.23 -14.18 -18.83
N VAL A 480 9.14 -15.10 -18.51
CA VAL A 480 10.22 -15.53 -19.39
C VAL A 480 10.13 -17.06 -19.53
N PRO A 481 9.84 -17.59 -20.75
CA PRO A 481 9.73 -19.03 -20.97
C PRO A 481 10.97 -19.80 -20.55
N GLU A 482 12.15 -19.29 -20.87
CA GLU A 482 13.44 -19.89 -20.57
C GLU A 482 14.54 -18.83 -20.54
N LEU A 483 15.52 -18.93 -19.63
CA LEU A 483 16.67 -18.03 -19.60
C LEU A 483 17.74 -18.51 -20.59
N THR A 484 17.47 -18.32 -21.88
CA THR A 484 18.40 -18.65 -22.95
C THR A 484 19.68 -17.80 -22.87
N ARG A 485 20.73 -18.17 -23.62
CA ARG A 485 21.92 -17.30 -23.77
C ARG A 485 21.57 -15.91 -24.30
N GLY A 486 20.58 -15.81 -25.20
CA GLY A 486 20.11 -14.53 -25.74
C GLY A 486 19.51 -13.66 -24.65
N PHE A 487 18.62 -14.22 -23.83
CA PHE A 487 18.07 -13.50 -22.68
C PHE A 487 19.16 -13.07 -21.71
N ALA A 488 20.08 -13.97 -21.36
CA ALA A 488 21.14 -13.68 -20.40
C ALA A 488 22.05 -12.52 -20.84
N ARG A 489 22.42 -12.49 -22.12
CA ARG A 489 23.18 -11.38 -22.72
C ARG A 489 22.39 -10.07 -22.64
N ASP A 490 21.17 -10.05 -23.14
CA ASP A 490 20.37 -8.82 -23.23
C ASP A 490 20.00 -8.28 -21.83
N ALA A 491 19.76 -9.16 -20.85
CA ALA A 491 19.57 -8.79 -19.45
C ALA A 491 20.86 -8.28 -18.79
N ALA A 492 22.03 -8.87 -19.11
CA ALA A 492 23.32 -8.37 -18.65
C ALA A 492 23.63 -6.98 -19.22
N GLU A 493 23.27 -6.72 -20.48
CA GLU A 493 23.36 -5.39 -21.10
C GLU A 493 22.48 -4.37 -20.36
N LEU A 494 21.20 -4.70 -20.11
CA LEU A 494 20.29 -3.87 -19.30
C LEU A 494 20.89 -3.56 -17.92
N LEU A 495 21.38 -4.57 -17.20
CA LEU A 495 21.98 -4.39 -15.89
C LEU A 495 23.19 -3.45 -15.96
N SER A 496 24.07 -3.64 -16.95
CA SER A 496 25.31 -2.88 -17.14
C SER A 496 25.09 -1.39 -17.41
N THR A 497 23.88 -0.97 -17.80
CA THR A 497 23.51 0.45 -17.89
C THR A 497 23.55 1.18 -16.53
N GLY A 498 23.47 0.44 -15.41
CA GLY A 498 23.38 1.00 -14.06
C GLY A 498 22.00 1.56 -13.69
N LEU A 499 21.03 1.52 -14.61
CA LEU A 499 19.66 2.00 -14.38
C LEU A 499 18.94 1.16 -13.32
N VAL A 500 19.12 -0.15 -13.38
CA VAL A 500 18.39 -1.13 -12.56
C VAL A 500 19.08 -1.28 -11.20
N TYR A 501 18.41 -0.87 -10.12
CA TYR A 501 18.91 -1.07 -8.75
C TYR A 501 18.37 -2.34 -8.10
N PHE A 502 17.33 -2.94 -8.66
CA PHE A 502 16.76 -4.21 -8.23
C PHE A 502 16.32 -4.99 -9.46
N PHE A 503 16.88 -6.18 -9.64
CA PHE A 503 16.51 -7.14 -10.66
C PHE A 503 16.27 -8.49 -10.01
N GLU A 504 15.10 -9.07 -10.24
CA GLU A 504 14.69 -10.34 -9.65
C GLU A 504 14.24 -11.33 -10.72
N LEU A 505 14.63 -12.60 -10.54
CA LEU A 505 14.10 -13.74 -11.28
C LEU A 505 13.50 -14.73 -10.28
N ARG A 506 12.18 -14.89 -10.35
CA ARG A 506 11.45 -15.92 -9.60
C ARG A 506 11.35 -17.20 -10.43
N ALA A 507 11.82 -18.32 -9.88
CA ALA A 507 11.65 -19.62 -10.49
C ALA A 507 10.18 -20.05 -10.42
N MET A 508 9.62 -20.42 -11.58
CA MET A 508 8.25 -20.90 -11.78
C MET A 508 8.30 -22.40 -12.16
N GLY A 509 7.27 -22.90 -12.84
CA GLY A 509 7.15 -24.31 -13.22
C GLY A 509 6.60 -25.21 -12.12
N GLY A 510 6.82 -26.52 -12.25
CA GLY A 510 6.30 -27.51 -11.31
C GLY A 510 4.77 -27.47 -11.26
N ALA A 511 4.21 -27.41 -10.06
CA ALA A 511 2.78 -27.35 -9.79
C ALA A 511 2.05 -26.23 -10.52
N ILE A 512 2.73 -25.11 -10.75
CA ILE A 512 2.16 -23.98 -11.48
C ILE A 512 1.77 -24.40 -12.90
N SER A 513 2.57 -25.25 -13.53
CA SER A 513 2.38 -25.73 -14.90
C SER A 513 1.47 -26.96 -15.01
N ASP A 514 1.09 -27.58 -13.88
CA ASP A 514 0.10 -28.67 -13.89
C ASP A 514 -1.33 -28.14 -14.12
N VAL A 515 -1.57 -26.87 -13.78
CA VAL A 515 -2.86 -26.18 -13.94
C VAL A 515 -2.97 -25.65 -15.36
N SER A 516 -4.12 -25.90 -16.01
CA SER A 516 -4.33 -25.43 -17.37
C SER A 516 -4.40 -23.89 -17.44
N PRO A 517 -3.84 -23.23 -18.48
CA PRO A 517 -3.90 -21.79 -18.68
C PRO A 517 -5.31 -21.15 -18.69
N ASP A 518 -6.36 -21.94 -18.92
CA ASP A 518 -7.75 -21.50 -19.00
C ASP A 518 -8.55 -21.74 -17.71
N GLU A 519 -8.01 -22.46 -16.72
CA GLU A 519 -8.68 -22.75 -15.43
C GLU A 519 -8.90 -21.50 -14.57
N THR A 520 -8.11 -20.45 -14.79
CA THR A 520 -8.16 -19.19 -14.04
C THR A 520 -7.90 -18.00 -14.96
N ALA A 521 -8.17 -16.77 -14.51
CA ALA A 521 -7.77 -15.57 -15.25
C ALA A 521 -6.25 -15.36 -15.33
N PHE A 522 -5.47 -16.06 -14.51
CA PHE A 522 -4.01 -16.15 -14.63
C PHE A 522 -3.61 -17.22 -15.66
N SER A 523 -3.22 -16.79 -16.86
CA SER A 523 -2.94 -17.69 -17.99
C SER A 523 -1.48 -18.11 -18.14
N HIS A 524 -0.55 -17.36 -17.57
CA HIS A 524 0.89 -17.54 -17.79
C HIS A 524 1.48 -18.68 -16.94
N ARG A 525 1.03 -19.91 -17.18
CA ARG A 525 1.36 -21.13 -16.42
C ARG A 525 2.62 -21.85 -16.92
N SER A 526 2.92 -21.70 -18.21
CA SER A 526 4.03 -22.35 -18.91
C SER A 526 5.42 -21.72 -18.71
N PRO A 527 5.55 -20.38 -18.55
CA PRO A 527 6.86 -19.77 -18.38
C PRO A 527 7.62 -20.30 -17.16
N ARG A 528 8.93 -20.55 -17.31
CA ARG A 528 9.77 -21.07 -16.22
C ARG A 528 10.24 -19.99 -15.25
N PHE A 529 10.12 -18.71 -15.61
CA PHE A 529 10.57 -17.61 -14.77
C PHE A 529 9.62 -16.41 -14.85
N GLN A 530 9.57 -15.65 -13.77
CA GLN A 530 9.07 -14.27 -13.77
C GLN A 530 10.25 -13.34 -13.50
N ALA A 531 10.39 -12.30 -14.33
CA ALA A 531 11.45 -11.31 -14.24
C ALA A 531 10.88 -9.97 -13.80
N THR A 532 11.60 -9.26 -12.94
CA THR A 532 11.29 -7.89 -12.51
C THR A 532 12.53 -7.03 -12.54
N ALA A 533 12.40 -5.80 -13.03
CA ALA A 533 13.43 -4.77 -12.90
C ALA A 533 12.84 -3.49 -12.31
N MET A 534 13.55 -2.87 -11.37
CA MET A 534 13.20 -1.57 -10.81
C MET A 534 14.25 -0.50 -11.04
N SER A 535 13.79 0.69 -11.37
CA SER A 535 14.58 1.89 -11.65
C SER A 535 13.92 3.13 -11.04
N SER A 536 14.68 4.23 -11.01
CA SER A 536 14.18 5.56 -10.67
C SER A 536 13.75 6.37 -11.91
N SER A 537 14.03 5.88 -13.12
CA SER A 537 13.67 6.53 -14.39
C SER A 537 12.70 5.66 -15.18
N ASP A 538 11.51 6.19 -15.44
CA ASP A 538 10.45 5.48 -16.15
C ASP A 538 10.77 5.29 -17.64
N ASP A 539 11.10 6.38 -18.33
CA ASP A 539 11.37 6.38 -19.76
C ASP A 539 12.57 5.50 -20.13
N LEU A 540 13.68 5.64 -19.39
CA LEU A 540 14.89 4.86 -19.65
C LEU A 540 14.70 3.38 -19.35
N LEU A 541 14.04 3.04 -18.24
CA LEU A 541 13.76 1.64 -17.93
C LEU A 541 12.82 1.04 -18.99
N THR A 542 11.79 1.78 -19.41
CA THR A 542 10.85 1.31 -20.44
C THR A 542 11.56 1.04 -21.75
N ALA A 543 12.39 1.97 -22.22
CA ALA A 543 13.10 1.83 -23.48
C ALA A 543 14.04 0.61 -23.49
N GLU A 544 14.77 0.38 -22.39
CA GLU A 544 15.67 -0.78 -22.28
C GLU A 544 14.90 -2.09 -22.04
N TRP A 545 13.83 -2.07 -21.23
CA TRP A 545 12.99 -3.24 -20.98
C TRP A 545 12.26 -3.72 -22.24
N ASP A 546 11.76 -2.79 -23.06
CA ASP A 546 11.07 -3.12 -24.31
C ASP A 546 12.00 -3.80 -25.34
N ARG A 547 13.33 -3.63 -25.23
CA ARG A 547 14.30 -4.39 -26.04
C ARG A 547 14.34 -5.87 -25.70
N LEU A 548 14.03 -6.23 -24.44
CA LEU A 548 13.96 -7.62 -24.00
C LEU A 548 12.63 -8.30 -24.35
N ARG A 549 11.65 -7.54 -24.89
CA ARG A 549 10.32 -8.05 -25.24
C ARG A 549 10.30 -9.34 -26.07
N PRO A 550 11.22 -9.60 -27.02
CA PRO A 550 11.27 -10.86 -27.75
C PRO A 550 11.47 -12.11 -26.87
N HIS A 551 11.96 -11.95 -25.64
CA HIS A 551 12.14 -13.04 -24.67
C HIS A 551 10.94 -13.26 -23.76
N PHE A 552 9.90 -12.44 -23.86
CA PHE A 552 8.80 -12.43 -22.91
C PHE A 552 7.57 -13.18 -23.44
N ASP A 553 6.84 -13.80 -22.50
CA ASP A 553 5.55 -14.43 -22.73
C ASP A 553 4.55 -13.93 -21.68
N GLY A 554 4.23 -12.64 -21.81
CA GLY A 554 3.28 -11.95 -20.94
C GLY A 554 3.89 -11.24 -19.75
N LEU A 555 3.02 -10.84 -18.82
CA LEU A 555 3.32 -9.89 -17.76
C LEU A 555 2.64 -10.26 -16.43
N TYR A 556 3.36 -10.10 -15.32
CA TYR A 556 2.81 -10.27 -13.98
C TYR A 556 2.40 -8.93 -13.36
N LEU A 557 1.09 -8.72 -13.17
CA LEU A 557 0.53 -7.43 -12.78
C LEU A 557 0.99 -6.93 -11.39
N SER A 558 1.36 -7.83 -10.47
CA SER A 558 1.72 -7.46 -9.09
C SER A 558 3.04 -6.66 -9.00
N PHE A 559 3.89 -6.78 -10.03
CA PHE A 559 5.18 -6.09 -10.13
C PHE A 559 5.23 -5.05 -11.26
N GLU A 560 4.08 -4.72 -11.87
CA GLU A 560 4.02 -3.72 -12.94
C GLU A 560 3.54 -2.36 -12.43
N THR A 561 4.20 -1.30 -12.88
CA THR A 561 3.86 0.09 -12.55
C THR A 561 3.42 0.89 -13.77
N ASP A 562 3.74 0.41 -14.97
CA ASP A 562 3.28 0.93 -16.24
C ASP A 562 1.74 0.91 -16.30
N ARG A 563 1.18 2.05 -16.72
CA ARG A 563 -0.27 2.28 -16.77
C ARG A 563 -0.78 2.36 -18.21
N ARG A 564 0.09 2.20 -19.20
CA ARG A 564 -0.31 2.28 -20.61
C ARG A 564 -1.29 1.15 -20.95
N PRO A 565 -2.39 1.41 -21.68
CA PRO A 565 -3.43 0.42 -21.95
C PRO A 565 -2.93 -0.85 -22.66
N GLU A 566 -1.87 -0.76 -23.47
CA GLU A 566 -1.27 -1.91 -24.15
C GLU A 566 -0.72 -2.98 -23.20
N ARG A 567 -0.45 -2.63 -21.93
CA ARG A 567 0.00 -3.63 -20.94
C ARG A 567 -1.09 -4.66 -20.61
N LEU A 568 -2.36 -4.34 -20.87
CA LEU A 568 -3.46 -5.28 -20.65
C LEU A 568 -3.33 -6.53 -21.52
N THR A 569 -2.89 -6.39 -22.77
CA THR A 569 -2.73 -7.53 -23.68
C THR A 569 -1.47 -8.36 -23.38
N ASP A 570 -0.50 -7.78 -22.66
CA ASP A 570 0.63 -8.54 -22.15
C ASP A 570 0.23 -9.31 -20.88
N ALA A 571 -0.63 -8.73 -20.02
CA ALA A 571 -1.11 -9.40 -18.81
C ALA A 571 -2.14 -10.50 -19.10
N PHE A 572 -3.06 -10.26 -20.03
CA PHE A 572 -4.16 -11.16 -20.35
C PHE A 572 -4.17 -11.49 -21.85
N PRO A 573 -4.08 -12.77 -22.24
CA PRO A 573 -4.27 -13.19 -23.62
C PRO A 573 -5.60 -12.66 -24.21
N PRO A 574 -5.71 -12.43 -25.53
CA PRO A 574 -6.86 -11.74 -26.12
C PRO A 574 -8.24 -12.32 -25.77
N ASP A 575 -8.38 -13.64 -25.79
CA ASP A 575 -9.60 -14.38 -25.45
C ASP A 575 -9.96 -14.27 -23.97
N VAL A 576 -8.95 -14.35 -23.10
CA VAL A 576 -9.07 -14.17 -21.64
C VAL A 576 -9.47 -12.74 -21.33
N LEU A 577 -8.84 -11.75 -21.96
CA LEU A 577 -9.17 -10.34 -21.81
C LEU A 577 -10.61 -10.07 -22.26
N GLU A 578 -11.04 -10.62 -23.40
CA GLU A 578 -12.40 -10.45 -23.88
C GLU A 578 -13.43 -11.04 -22.89
N ARG A 579 -13.17 -12.24 -22.37
CA ARG A 579 -14.00 -12.86 -21.33
C ARG A 579 -14.08 -11.98 -20.08
N LEU A 580 -12.94 -11.47 -19.60
CA LEU A 580 -12.90 -10.57 -18.44
C LEU A 580 -13.68 -9.28 -18.68
N ARG A 581 -13.62 -8.69 -19.88
CA ARG A 581 -14.39 -7.49 -20.24
C ARG A 581 -15.90 -7.74 -20.25
N ARG A 582 -16.35 -8.91 -20.75
CA ARG A 582 -17.77 -9.29 -20.69
C ARG A 582 -18.25 -9.48 -19.25
N LEU A 583 -17.46 -10.15 -18.42
CA LEU A 583 -17.77 -10.31 -17.00
C LEU A 583 -17.77 -8.96 -16.28
N LYS A 584 -16.84 -8.05 -16.62
CA LYS A 584 -16.79 -6.70 -16.06
C LYS A 584 -18.05 -5.91 -16.42
N ALA A 585 -18.54 -6.01 -17.65
CA ALA A 585 -19.82 -5.41 -18.05
C ALA A 585 -21.03 -5.96 -17.28
N ARG A 586 -20.97 -7.20 -16.77
CA ARG A 586 -22.00 -7.79 -15.91
C ARG A 586 -21.90 -7.35 -14.45
N TYR A 587 -20.72 -7.41 -13.87
CA TYR A 587 -20.50 -7.24 -12.42
C TYR A 587 -20.12 -5.83 -11.99
N ASP A 588 -19.60 -5.00 -12.91
CA ASP A 588 -19.22 -3.60 -12.68
C ASP A 588 -19.34 -2.78 -13.98
N PRO A 589 -20.58 -2.59 -14.50
CA PRO A 589 -20.83 -1.92 -15.79
C PRO A 589 -20.36 -0.47 -15.82
N ASP A 590 -20.41 0.23 -14.68
CA ASP A 590 -20.00 1.64 -14.55
C ASP A 590 -18.49 1.80 -14.33
N ASN A 591 -17.76 0.67 -14.26
CA ASN A 591 -16.33 0.62 -14.02
C ASN A 591 -15.93 1.39 -12.75
N LEU A 592 -16.63 1.14 -11.64
CA LEU A 592 -16.32 1.69 -10.33
C LEU A 592 -14.92 1.28 -9.88
N PHE A 593 -14.57 0.00 -10.01
CA PHE A 593 -13.26 -0.54 -9.65
C PHE A 593 -12.27 -0.38 -10.81
N ARG A 594 -11.90 0.87 -11.11
CA ARG A 594 -11.01 1.23 -12.23
C ARG A 594 -9.61 1.68 -11.85
N ASP A 595 -9.37 2.04 -10.59
CA ASP A 595 -8.06 2.55 -10.16
C ASP A 595 -7.11 1.41 -9.74
N ASN A 596 -7.16 0.29 -10.45
CA ASN A 596 -6.33 -0.90 -10.27
C ASN A 596 -5.59 -1.26 -11.59
N PHE A 597 -5.20 -2.52 -11.82
CA PHE A 597 -4.82 -2.97 -13.18
C PHE A 597 -6.09 -3.14 -14.01
N ASN A 598 -6.62 -2.01 -14.45
CA ASN A 598 -8.00 -1.85 -14.89
C ASN A 598 -8.33 -2.67 -16.12
N ILE A 599 -9.41 -3.45 -16.03
CA ILE A 599 -10.06 -4.07 -17.17
C ILE A 599 -11.34 -3.27 -17.44
N PRO A 600 -11.40 -2.47 -18.51
CA PRO A 600 -12.62 -1.74 -18.83
C PRO A 600 -13.75 -2.71 -19.23
N PRO A 601 -15.02 -2.44 -18.89
CA PRO A 601 -16.13 -3.26 -19.34
C PRO A 601 -16.21 -3.30 -20.87
N ALA A 602 -16.76 -4.38 -21.42
CA ALA A 602 -17.05 -4.44 -22.85
C ALA A 602 -17.97 -3.27 -23.24
N PRO A 603 -17.78 -2.64 -24.42
CA PRO A 603 -18.68 -1.59 -24.89
C PRO A 603 -20.11 -2.13 -24.95
N ILE A 604 -21.07 -1.37 -24.42
CA ILE A 604 -22.49 -1.66 -24.63
C ILE A 604 -22.73 -1.50 -26.14
N ALA A 605 -23.08 -2.59 -26.84
CA ALA A 605 -23.43 -2.51 -28.24
C ALA A 605 -24.63 -1.57 -28.38
N ALA A 606 -24.49 -0.52 -29.19
CA ALA A 606 -25.56 0.43 -29.43
C ALA A 606 -26.79 -0.32 -29.98
N GLY A 607 -27.83 -0.46 -29.15
CA GLY A 607 -29.12 -1.06 -29.54
C GLY A 607 -29.57 -2.32 -28.80
N THR A 608 -28.94 -2.71 -27.69
CA THR A 608 -29.48 -3.78 -26.82
C THR A 608 -29.88 -3.21 -25.46
N ASP A 609 -31.19 -3.22 -25.17
CA ASP A 609 -31.73 -2.90 -23.86
C ASP A 609 -31.17 -3.87 -22.80
N ALA A 610 -30.75 -3.31 -21.66
CA ALA A 610 -30.17 -4.04 -20.52
C ALA A 610 -31.09 -5.13 -19.93
N ALA A 611 -32.36 -5.18 -20.34
CA ALA A 611 -33.34 -6.19 -19.94
C ALA A 611 -33.23 -7.52 -20.72
N SER A 612 -32.43 -7.60 -21.79
CA SER A 612 -32.35 -8.80 -22.65
C SER A 612 -31.26 -9.82 -22.26
N LEU A 613 -30.46 -9.55 -21.22
CA LEU A 613 -29.40 -10.46 -20.76
C LEU A 613 -29.83 -11.43 -19.63
N THR A 614 -31.12 -11.43 -19.26
CA THR A 614 -31.67 -12.28 -18.20
C THR A 614 -32.38 -13.55 -18.69
N GLU A 615 -32.49 -13.80 -20.01
CA GLU A 615 -33.30 -14.91 -20.54
C GLU A 615 -32.54 -16.11 -21.15
N ASP A 616 -31.21 -16.09 -21.28
CA ASP A 616 -30.44 -17.25 -21.77
C ASP A 616 -29.92 -18.18 -20.65
N ALA A 617 -30.70 -18.31 -19.58
CA ALA A 617 -30.51 -19.31 -18.54
C ALA A 617 -31.84 -20.04 -18.25
N ALA A 618 -32.19 -20.97 -19.14
CA ALA A 618 -33.13 -22.05 -18.89
C ALA A 618 -32.53 -23.38 -19.36
#